data_AF-A0A7G2IZ15-F1
#
_entry.id   AF-A0A7G2IZ15-F1
#
_cell.length_a   1.000
_cell.length_b   1.000
_cell.length_c   1.000
_cell.angle_alpha   90.00
_cell.angle_beta   90.00
_cell.angle_gamma   90.00
#
_symmetry.space_group_name_H-M   'P 1'
#
loop_
_entity.id
_entity.type
_entity.pdbx_description
1 polymer ?
#
loop_
_entity_poly.entity_id
_entity_poly.type
_entity_poly.pdbx_seq_one_letter_code
_entity_poly.pdbx_strand_id
1 'polypeptide(L)' 'MQYVNDSLKDNQWICGPRFSIADAYLFTVLRWAYAVKLNMAGLSHIDAYMARMAERPAVAAALKAEGLN' A
#
# COMPACT_ATOMS: atom_id res chain seq x y z
N MET A 1 -8.98 7.57 -6.01
CA MET A 1 -7.77 7.32 -5.19
C MET A 1 -7.13 8.59 -4.62
N GLN A 2 -7.45 9.80 -5.11
CA GLN A 2 -6.86 11.05 -4.61
C GLN A 2 -6.93 11.22 -3.08
N TYR A 3 -8.10 10.96 -2.47
CA TYR A 3 -8.27 11.05 -1.01
C TYR A 3 -7.26 10.20 -0.21
N VAL A 4 -7.03 8.96 -0.66
CA VAL A 4 -6.06 8.05 -0.01
C VAL A 4 -4.64 8.57 -0.19
N ASN A 5 -4.31 9.04 -1.40
CA ASN A 5 -3.00 9.65 -1.69
C ASN A 5 -2.73 10.85 -0.79
N ASP A 6 -3.71 11.73 -0.62
CA ASP A 6 -3.55 12.93 0.22
C ASP A 6 -3.44 12.57 1.71
N SER A 7 -4.14 11.52 2.15
CA SER A 7 -4.06 11.02 3.53
C SER A 7 -2.67 10.45 3.88
N LEU A 8 -1.92 10.00 2.88
CA LEU A 8 -0.56 9.46 2.99
C LEU A 8 0.53 10.53 2.79
N LYS A 9 0.17 11.77 2.46
CA LYS A 9 1.14 12.85 2.17
C LYS A 9 2.09 13.13 3.33
N ASP A 10 1.53 13.29 4.52
CA ASP A 10 2.28 13.71 5.72
C ASP A 10 2.53 12.54 6.70
N ASN A 11 2.04 11.35 6.38
CA ASN A 11 2.08 10.19 7.26
C ASN A 11 2.84 9.04 6.63
N GLN A 12 3.70 8.38 7.42
CA GLN A 12 4.41 7.18 6.97
C GLN A 12 3.46 6.00 6.71
N TRP A 13 2.39 5.92 7.50
CA TRP A 13 1.35 4.89 7.49
C TRP A 13 -0.03 5.55 7.53
N ILE A 14 -1.10 4.83 7.17
CA ILE A 14 -2.44 5.44 7.03
C ILE A 14 -3.00 5.99 8.35
N CYS A 15 -2.52 5.50 9.49
CA CYS A 15 -2.88 5.98 10.84
C CYS A 15 -1.74 6.77 11.53
N GLY A 16 -0.78 7.31 10.77
CA GLY A 16 0.30 8.15 11.29
C GLY A 16 1.67 7.47 11.30
N PRO A 17 2.47 7.57 12.39
CA PRO A 17 3.87 7.12 12.38
C PRO A 17 4.03 5.62 12.65
N ARG A 18 2.98 4.91 13.06
CA ARG A 18 3.06 3.47 13.40
C ARG A 18 2.21 2.66 12.43
N PHE A 19 2.81 1.57 11.93
CA PHE A 19 2.11 0.56 11.16
C PHE A 19 0.98 -0.06 11.98
N SER A 20 -0.16 -0.28 11.34
CA SER A 20 -1.35 -0.88 11.94
C SER A 20 -2.02 -1.88 10.99
N ILE A 21 -3.05 -2.56 11.46
CA ILE A 21 -3.86 -3.45 10.62
C ILE A 21 -4.54 -2.70 9.46
N ALA A 22 -4.78 -1.39 9.60
CA ALA A 22 -5.35 -0.57 8.53
C ALA A 22 -4.41 -0.52 7.32
N ASP A 23 -3.09 -0.54 7.55
CA ASP A 23 -2.10 -0.58 6.48
C ASP A 23 -2.09 -1.93 5.76
N ALA A 24 -2.17 -3.03 6.51
CA ALA A 24 -2.27 -4.36 5.90
C ALA A 24 -3.49 -4.46 4.97
N TYR A 25 -4.64 -3.92 5.41
CA TYR A 25 -5.86 -3.91 4.60
C TYR A 25 -5.75 -2.98 3.39
N LEU A 26 -5.24 -1.77 3.57
CA LEU A 26 -5.07 -0.80 2.50
C LEU A 26 -4.14 -1.32 1.41
N PHE A 27 -3.01 -1.91 1.77
CA PHE A 27 -2.08 -2.52 0.81
C PHE A 27 -2.75 -3.58 -0.06
N THR A 28 -3.54 -4.48 0.54
CA THR A 28 -4.26 -5.53 -0.21
C THR A 28 -5.26 -4.93 -1.21
N VAL A 29 -6.06 -3.96 -0.79
CA VAL A 29 -7.05 -3.31 -1.68
C VAL A 29 -6.36 -2.51 -2.79
N LEU A 30 -5.25 -1.83 -2.48
CA LEU A 30 -4.46 -1.12 -3.50
C LEU A 30 -3.89 -2.08 -4.55
N ARG A 31 -3.47 -3.29 -4.18
CA ARG A 31 -3.04 -4.30 -5.16
C ARG A 31 -4.14 -4.66 -6.16
N TRP A 32 -5.40 -4.71 -5.72
CA TRP A 32 -6.52 -4.90 -6.65
C TRP A 32 -6.72 -3.71 -7.59
N ALA A 33 -6.52 -2.47 -7.11
CA ALA A 33 -6.56 -1.29 -7.96
C ALA A 33 -5.56 -1.36 -9.12
N TYR A 34 -4.34 -1.84 -8.86
CA TYR A 34 -3.35 -2.11 -9.92
C TYR A 34 -3.77 -3.28 -10.82
N ALA A 35 -4.28 -4.37 -10.25
CA ALA A 35 -4.69 -5.56 -11.01
C ALA A 35 -5.83 -5.27 -12.01
N VAL A 36 -6.80 -4.44 -11.61
CA VAL A 36 -7.90 -4.00 -12.49
C VAL A 36 -7.55 -2.78 -13.34
N LYS A 37 -6.29 -2.34 -13.32
CA LYS A 37 -5.73 -1.26 -14.16
C LYS A 37 -6.44 0.09 -13.96
N LEU A 38 -6.76 0.45 -12.71
CA LEU A 38 -7.17 1.83 -12.42
C LEU A 38 -6.05 2.81 -12.79
N ASN A 39 -6.44 4.04 -13.14
CA ASN A 39 -5.46 5.10 -13.34
C ASN A 39 -4.87 5.52 -12.00
N MET A 40 -3.60 5.14 -11.77
CA MET A 40 -2.82 5.48 -10.58
C MET A 40 -1.77 6.56 -10.85
N ALA A 41 -1.74 7.13 -12.05
CA ALA A 41 -0.73 8.11 -12.44
C ALA A 41 -0.84 9.39 -11.57
N GLY A 42 0.31 9.89 -11.12
CA GLY A 42 0.40 11.10 -10.29
C GLY A 42 0.13 10.87 -8.79
N LEU A 43 -0.11 9.63 -8.35
CA LEU A 43 -0.37 9.29 -6.95
C LEU A 43 0.91 8.87 -6.22
N SER A 44 1.89 9.78 -6.17
CA SER A 44 3.25 9.50 -5.68
C SER A 44 3.32 9.07 -4.21
N HIS A 45 2.37 9.50 -3.36
CA HIS A 45 2.33 9.08 -1.95
C HIS A 45 1.87 7.63 -1.83
N ILE A 46 0.94 7.18 -2.70
CA ILE A 46 0.56 5.78 -2.80
C ILE A 46 1.73 4.94 -3.29
N ASP A 47 2.46 5.39 -4.31
CA ASP A 47 3.62 4.65 -4.82
C ASP A 47 4.71 4.47 -3.75
N ALA A 48 5.03 5.54 -3.02
CA ALA A 48 5.97 5.48 -1.90
C ALA A 48 5.50 4.57 -0.76
N TYR A 49 4.19 4.57 -0.47
CA TYR A 49 3.57 3.69 0.51
C TYR A 49 3.65 2.21 0.08
N MET A 50 3.33 1.90 -1.18
CA MET A 50 3.37 0.54 -1.73
C MET A 50 4.79 -0.03 -1.71
N ALA A 51 5.79 0.77 -2.07
CA ALA A 51 7.20 0.38 -1.99
C ALA A 51 7.60 0.03 -0.54
N ARG A 52 7.24 0.90 0.42
CA ARG A 52 7.51 0.68 1.84
C ARG A 52 6.82 -0.57 2.40
N MET A 53 5.60 -0.86 1.97
CA MET A 53 4.89 -2.08 2.35
C MET A 53 5.59 -3.33 1.81
N ALA A 54 6.06 -3.29 0.56
CA ALA A 54 6.76 -4.42 -0.06
C ALA A 54 8.11 -4.75 0.61
N GLU A 55 8.79 -3.76 1.21
CA GLU A 55 10.04 -3.96 1.96
C GLU A 55 9.85 -4.72 3.30
N ARG A 56 8.61 -4.84 3.80
CA ARG A 56 8.36 -5.52 5.10
C ARG A 56 8.53 -7.03 4.94
N PRO A 57 9.38 -7.71 5.75
CA PRO A 57 9.58 -9.16 5.64
C PRO A 57 8.30 -9.99 5.79
N ALA A 58 7.39 -9.55 6.68
CA ALA A 58 6.11 -10.21 6.88
C ALA A 58 5.17 -10.09 5.66
N VAL A 59 5.22 -8.95 4.94
CA VAL A 59 4.46 -8.77 3.70
C VAL A 59 5.02 -9.68 2.62
N ALA A 60 6.34 -9.69 2.42
CA ALA A 60 6.98 -10.59 1.46
C ALA A 60 6.70 -12.08 1.75
N ALA A 61 6.71 -12.48 3.02
CA ALA A 61 6.35 -13.83 3.45
C ALA A 61 4.89 -14.18 3.14
N ALA A 62 3.94 -13.27 3.42
CA ALA A 62 2.53 -13.47 3.11
C ALA A 62 2.29 -13.60 1.60
N LEU A 63 2.87 -12.71 0.79
CA LEU A 63 2.78 -12.77 -0.67
C LEU A 63 3.32 -14.08 -1.24
N LYS A 64 4.46 -14.56 -0.71
CA LYS A 64 5.02 -15.87 -1.10
C LYS A 64 4.10 -17.03 -0.69
N ALA A 65 3.55 -17.00 0.52
CA ALA A 65 2.64 -18.04 1.00
C ALA A 65 1.34 -18.10 0.18
N GLU A 66 0.87 -16.96 -0.34
CA GLU A 66 -0.30 -16.86 -1.22
C GLU A 66 0.02 -17.12 -2.71
N GLY A 67 1.29 -17.33 -3.07
CA GLY A 67 1.70 -17.56 -4.47
C GLY A 67 1.64 -16.33 -5.36
N LEU A 68 1.81 -15.14 -4.78
CA LEU A 68 1.69 -13.84 -5.45
C LEU A 68 3.03 -13.13 -5.72
N ASN A 69 4.15 -13.82 -5.46
CA ASN A 69 5.52 -13.39 -5.72
C ASN A 69 6.21 -14.35 -6.69
#